data_AF-A0A543IH93-F1
#
_entry.id   AF-A0A543IH93-F1
#
_cell.length_a   1.000
_cell.length_b   1.000
_cell.length_c   1.000
_cell.angle_alpha   90.00
_cell.angle_beta   90.00
_cell.angle_gamma   90.00
#
_symmetry.space_group_name_H-M   'P 1'
#
loop_
_entity.id
_entity.type
_entity.pdbx_description
1 polymer ?
#
loop_
_entity_poly.entity_id
_entity_poly.type
_entity_poly.pdbx_seq_one_letter_code
_entity_poly.pdbx_strand_id
1 'polypeptide(L)'
;MSRAPVRANAGPGPRALARRLRPQAAVLGAAAAGTLLVAFRDPNEAGHYPSCPFLALTGLYCPGCGMTRLVHALAHGDVGTAFGLNPLLFLLLPVLGYLYARWTVLGARGLPMRSALLTPAAAYAFVGVLAVYWVARNLPFAQALAP
;
A
#
# COMPACT_ATOMS: atom_id res chain seq x y z
N MET A 1 9.85 23.37 -52.74
CA MET A 1 10.19 22.81 -51.41
C MET A 1 8.95 22.91 -50.52
N SER A 2 8.15 21.85 -50.43
CA SER A 2 6.95 21.83 -49.58
C SER A 2 7.34 21.33 -48.18
N ARG A 3 7.28 22.20 -47.16
CA ARG A 3 7.50 21.83 -45.76
C ARG A 3 6.30 21.03 -45.27
N ALA A 4 6.50 19.77 -44.94
CA ALA A 4 5.49 18.97 -44.26
C ALA A 4 5.13 19.63 -42.91
N PRO A 5 3.84 19.72 -42.53
CA PRO A 5 3.46 20.30 -41.26
C PRO A 5 3.97 19.42 -40.12
N VAL A 6 4.74 20.02 -39.22
CA VAL A 6 5.10 19.43 -37.92
C VAL A 6 3.78 19.14 -37.21
N ARG A 7 3.40 17.87 -37.12
CA ARG A 7 2.25 17.47 -36.29
C ARG A 7 2.57 17.90 -34.86
N ALA A 8 1.88 18.93 -34.38
CA ALA A 8 1.85 19.23 -32.96
C ALA A 8 1.44 17.96 -32.23
N ASN A 9 2.29 17.46 -31.32
CA ASN A 9 1.96 16.36 -30.43
C ASN A 9 0.83 16.81 -29.50
N ALA A 10 -0.42 16.73 -29.99
CA ALA A 10 -1.58 16.84 -29.13
C ALA A 10 -1.50 15.69 -28.11
N GLY A 11 -1.51 16.03 -26.82
CA GLY A 11 -1.53 15.04 -25.75
C GLY A 11 -2.69 14.05 -25.92
N PRO A 12 -2.66 12.90 -25.22
CA PRO A 12 -3.70 11.89 -25.36
C PRO A 12 -5.08 12.50 -25.10
N GLY A 13 -6.03 12.27 -26.01
CA GLY A 13 -7.41 12.72 -25.83
C GLY A 13 -8.05 12.13 -24.55
N PRO A 14 -9.09 12.77 -23.98
CA PRO A 14 -9.67 12.40 -22.68
C PRO A 14 -10.05 10.92 -22.55
N ARG A 15 -10.58 10.31 -23.61
CA ARG A 15 -10.94 8.87 -23.65
C ARG A 15 -9.73 7.94 -23.60
N ALA A 16 -8.58 8.36 -24.14
CA ALA A 16 -7.34 7.60 -24.09
C ALA A 16 -6.69 7.69 -22.71
N LEU A 17 -6.72 8.87 -22.08
CA LEU A 17 -6.25 9.07 -20.71
C LEU A 17 -7.08 8.26 -19.71
N ALA A 18 -8.42 8.31 -19.82
CA ALA A 18 -9.32 7.54 -18.96
C ALA A 18 -9.03 6.03 -19.03
N ARG A 19 -8.79 5.49 -20.24
CA ARG A 19 -8.45 4.07 -20.41
C ARG A 19 -7.10 3.71 -19.78
N ARG A 20 -6.12 4.60 -19.87
CA ARG A 20 -4.77 4.41 -19.30
C ARG A 20 -4.74 4.48 -17.78
N LEU A 21 -5.64 5.26 -17.19
CA LEU A 21 -5.72 5.47 -15.73
C LEU A 21 -6.73 4.57 -15.01
N ARG A 22 -7.46 3.71 -15.75
CA ARG A 22 -8.39 2.74 -15.19
C ARG A 22 -7.80 1.87 -14.06
N PRO A 23 -6.62 1.24 -14.21
CA PRO A 23 -6.10 0.40 -13.13
C PRO A 23 -5.69 1.23 -11.91
N GLN A 24 -5.18 2.45 -12.09
CA GLN A 24 -4.83 3.38 -11.01
C GLN A 24 -6.08 3.80 -10.24
N ALA A 25 -7.16 4.13 -10.96
CA ALA A 25 -8.45 4.48 -10.37
C ALA A 25 -9.06 3.28 -9.63
N ALA A 26 -8.95 2.07 -10.17
CA ALA A 26 -9.43 0.85 -9.51
C ALA A 26 -8.68 0.58 -8.20
N VAL A 27 -7.35 0.69 -8.20
CA VAL A 27 -6.52 0.52 -6.99
C VAL A 27 -6.84 1.57 -5.93
N LEU A 28 -6.92 2.84 -6.32
CA LEU A 28 -7.26 3.92 -5.38
C LEU A 28 -8.69 3.80 -4.86
N GLY A 29 -9.64 3.45 -5.73
CA GLY A 29 -11.02 3.23 -5.36
C GLY A 29 -11.17 2.08 -4.35
N ALA A 30 -10.47 0.96 -4.57
CA ALA A 30 -10.44 -0.16 -3.63
C ALA A 30 -9.79 0.22 -2.29
N ALA A 31 -8.66 0.94 -2.31
CA ALA A 31 -7.99 1.40 -1.10
C ALA A 31 -8.86 2.39 -0.31
N ALA A 32 -9.52 3.33 -0.99
CA ALA A 32 -10.45 4.27 -0.38
C ALA A 32 -11.67 3.56 0.20
N ALA A 33 -12.28 2.63 -0.55
CA ALA A 33 -13.42 1.86 -0.08
C ALA A 33 -13.08 1.01 1.16
N GLY A 34 -11.92 0.33 1.16
CA GLY A 34 -11.44 -0.43 2.31
C GLY A 34 -11.15 0.47 3.52
N THR A 35 -10.53 1.63 3.30
CA THR A 35 -10.27 2.61 4.36
C THR A 35 -11.57 3.15 4.96
N LEU A 36 -12.55 3.51 4.12
CA LEU A 36 -13.87 3.97 4.58
C LEU A 36 -14.60 2.87 5.34
N LEU A 37 -14.60 1.64 4.83
CA LEU A 37 -15.22 0.51 5.52
C LEU A 37 -14.66 0.35 6.93
N VAL A 38 -13.34 0.36 7.06
CA VAL A 38 -12.64 0.19 8.34
C VAL A 38 -12.74 1.44 9.23
N ALA A 39 -12.89 2.63 8.66
CA ALA A 39 -13.16 3.85 9.41
C ALA A 39 -14.55 3.81 10.07
N PHE A 40 -15.57 3.30 9.35
CA PHE A 40 -16.94 3.24 9.87
C PHE A 40 -17.29 1.95 10.62
N ARG A 41 -16.57 0.85 10.39
CA ARG A 41 -16.75 -0.43 11.10
C ARG A 41 -15.50 -0.70 11.91
N ASP A 42 -15.59 -0.43 13.22
CA ASP A 42 -14.43 -0.51 14.11
C ASP A 42 -13.85 -1.94 14.15
N PRO A 43 -12.58 -2.17 13.72
CA PRO A 43 -11.91 -3.46 13.80
C PRO A 43 -11.48 -3.88 15.21
N ASN A 44 -11.67 -3.03 16.21
CA ASN A 44 -11.43 -3.34 17.62
C ASN A 44 -12.66 -3.97 18.29
N GLU A 45 -13.85 -3.78 17.72
CA GLU A 45 -15.08 -4.39 18.22
C GLU A 45 -15.21 -5.85 17.74
N ALA A 46 -15.53 -6.74 18.69
CA ALA A 46 -15.72 -8.16 18.39
C ALA A 46 -16.93 -8.37 17.47
N GLY A 47 -16.78 -9.22 16.46
CA GLY A 47 -17.86 -9.57 15.52
C GLY A 47 -17.91 -8.72 14.25
N HIS A 48 -17.16 -7.61 14.15
CA HIS A 48 -17.08 -6.84 12.90
C HIS A 48 -16.19 -7.48 11.84
N TYR A 49 -15.13 -8.18 12.24
CA TYR A 49 -14.19 -8.84 11.34
C TYR A 49 -13.86 -10.25 11.82
N PRO A 50 -13.62 -11.20 10.91
CA PRO A 50 -13.21 -12.54 11.28
C PRO A 50 -11.85 -12.50 12.00
N SER A 51 -11.69 -13.40 12.96
CA SER A 51 -10.40 -13.62 13.63
C SER A 51 -9.32 -14.05 12.62
N CYS A 52 -8.08 -13.61 12.84
CA CYS A 52 -6.96 -13.98 11.98
C CYS A 52 -6.70 -15.50 12.03
N PRO A 53 -6.87 -16.23 10.91
CA PRO A 53 -6.70 -17.69 10.91
C PRO A 53 -5.25 -18.09 11.17
N PHE A 54 -4.28 -17.29 10.70
CA PHE A 54 -2.86 -17.57 10.93
C PHE A 54 -2.50 -17.53 12.41
N LEU A 55 -2.95 -16.49 13.12
CA LEU A 55 -2.74 -16.37 14.55
C LEU A 55 -3.46 -17.48 15.31
N ALA A 56 -4.70 -17.80 14.92
CA ALA A 56 -5.47 -18.89 15.54
C ALA A 56 -4.81 -20.27 15.36
N LEU A 57 -4.16 -20.51 14.22
CA LEU A 57 -3.53 -21.80 13.91
C LEU A 57 -2.11 -21.92 14.47
N THR A 58 -1.33 -20.84 14.47
CA THR A 58 0.11 -20.90 14.79
C THR A 58 0.46 -20.28 16.13
N GLY A 59 -0.40 -19.43 16.69
CA GLY A 59 -0.06 -18.58 17.84
C GLY A 59 0.95 -17.47 17.52
N LEU A 60 1.37 -17.33 16.26
CA LEU A 60 2.37 -16.35 15.82
C LEU A 60 1.72 -15.16 15.12
N TYR A 61 2.31 -13.98 15.32
CA TYR A 61 1.95 -12.77 14.57
C TYR A 61 2.61 -12.78 13.21
N CYS A 62 1.83 -12.67 12.13
CA CYS A 62 2.36 -12.49 10.78
C CYS A 62 2.75 -11.00 10.55
N PRO A 63 3.56 -10.68 9.52
CA PRO A 63 3.96 -9.30 9.26
C PRO A 63 2.77 -8.36 8.96
N GLY A 64 1.62 -8.91 8.52
CA GLY A 64 0.38 -8.16 8.29
C GLY A 64 -0.53 -7.98 9.50
N CYS A 65 -0.23 -8.59 10.66
CA CYS A 65 -1.08 -8.45 11.85
C CYS A 65 -1.21 -6.98 12.26
N GLY A 66 -2.43 -6.58 12.65
CA GLY A 66 -2.74 -5.20 13.05
C GLY A 66 -3.01 -4.23 11.91
N MET A 67 -2.92 -4.63 10.63
CA MET A 67 -3.07 -3.70 9.49
C MET A 67 -4.44 -3.01 9.42
N THR A 68 -5.54 -3.70 9.74
CA THR A 68 -6.88 -3.11 9.73
C THR A 68 -7.03 -2.07 10.84
N ARG A 69 -6.58 -2.41 12.06
CA ARG A 69 -6.56 -1.48 13.19
C ARG A 69 -5.65 -0.28 12.93
N LEU A 70 -4.50 -0.49 12.28
CA LEU A 70 -3.61 0.61 11.87
C LEU A 70 -4.34 1.57 10.92
N VAL A 71 -5.01 1.04 9.90
CA VAL A 71 -5.77 1.85 8.95
C VAL A 71 -6.91 2.59 9.64
N HIS A 72 -7.59 1.95 10.59
CA HIS A 72 -8.61 2.60 11.42
C HIS A 72 -8.03 3.76 12.24
N ALA A 73 -6.91 3.54 12.94
CA ALA A 73 -6.24 4.56 13.74
C ALA A 73 -5.79 5.74 12.87
N LEU A 74 -5.19 5.47 11.70
CA LEU A 74 -4.84 6.51 10.73
C LEU A 74 -6.05 7.28 10.21
N ALA A 75 -7.16 6.60 9.95
CA ALA A 75 -8.39 7.24 9.48
C ALA A 75 -8.98 8.22 10.52
N HIS A 76 -8.71 7.98 11.82
CA HIS A 76 -9.12 8.84 12.92
C HIS A 76 -8.03 9.82 13.37
N GLY A 77 -6.87 9.84 12.70
CA GLY A 77 -5.76 10.74 13.03
C GLY A 77 -4.89 10.30 14.21
N ASP A 78 -5.06 9.08 14.72
CA ASP A 78 -4.23 8.53 15.79
C ASP A 78 -2.96 7.88 15.22
N VAL A 79 -1.95 8.73 15.01
CA VAL A 79 -0.66 8.33 14.42
C VAL A 79 0.16 7.45 15.38
N GLY A 80 0.08 7.70 16.68
CA GLY A 80 0.83 6.96 17.69
C GLY A 80 0.36 5.51 17.80
N THR A 81 -0.96 5.32 17.90
CA THR A 81 -1.58 4.00 17.90
C THR A 81 -1.34 3.28 16.58
N ALA A 82 -1.47 3.99 15.45
CA ALA A 82 -1.19 3.41 14.14
C ALA A 82 0.24 2.85 14.02
N PHE A 83 1.25 3.59 14.50
CA PHE A 83 2.63 3.13 14.50
C PHE A 83 2.81 1.88 15.37
N GLY A 84 2.27 1.88 16.61
CA GLY A 84 2.36 0.73 17.51
C GLY A 84 1.71 -0.54 16.94
N LEU A 85 0.61 -0.39 16.19
CA LEU A 85 -0.13 -1.52 15.62
C LEU A 85 0.59 -2.22 14.48
N ASN A 86 1.38 -1.53 13.66
CA ASN A 86 2.24 -2.16 12.65
C ASN A 86 3.32 -1.18 12.13
N PRO A 87 4.48 -1.09 12.81
CA PRO A 87 5.54 -0.15 12.44
C PRO A 87 6.04 -0.35 11.00
N LEU A 88 6.15 -1.60 10.55
CA LEU A 88 6.60 -1.92 9.20
C LEU A 88 5.63 -1.35 8.15
N LEU A 89 4.33 -1.63 8.28
CA LEU A 89 3.35 -1.13 7.33
C LEU A 89 3.28 0.40 7.37
N PHE A 90 3.32 0.99 8.57
CA PHE A 90 3.35 2.45 8.76
C PHE A 90 4.48 3.10 7.94
N LEU A 91 5.69 2.54 7.99
CA LEU A 91 6.85 3.02 7.23
C LEU A 91 6.75 2.72 5.73
N LEU A 92 6.03 1.67 5.33
CA LEU A 92 5.81 1.32 3.92
C LEU A 92 4.76 2.23 3.24
N LEU A 93 3.79 2.76 3.98
CA LEU A 93 2.75 3.64 3.42
C LEU A 93 3.30 4.82 2.57
N PRO A 94 4.27 5.63 3.03
CA PRO A 94 4.82 6.71 2.21
C PRO A 94 5.53 6.18 0.95
N VAL A 95 6.20 5.03 1.02
CA VAL A 95 6.86 4.40 -0.13
C VAL A 95 5.81 3.95 -1.16
N LEU A 96 4.73 3.32 -0.71
CA LEU A 96 3.61 2.92 -1.55
C LEU A 96 2.92 4.13 -2.18
N GLY A 97 2.70 5.19 -1.41
CA GLY A 97 2.14 6.46 -1.91
C GLY A 97 3.01 7.09 -3.00
N TYR A 98 4.33 7.14 -2.80
CA TYR A 98 5.28 7.61 -3.81
C TYR A 98 5.25 6.75 -5.08
N LEU A 99 5.29 5.43 -4.95
CA LEU A 99 5.24 4.51 -6.08
C LEU A 99 3.92 4.64 -6.86
N TYR A 100 2.80 4.79 -6.16
CA TYR A 100 1.48 5.00 -6.76
C TYR A 100 1.42 6.34 -7.50
N ALA A 101 1.88 7.44 -6.89
CA ALA A 101 1.93 8.76 -7.53
C ALA A 101 2.78 8.71 -8.80
N ARG A 102 3.97 8.09 -8.73
CA ARG A 102 4.86 7.93 -9.86
C ARG A 102 4.26 7.06 -10.97
N TRP A 103 3.61 5.95 -10.59
CA TRP A 103 2.89 5.09 -11.54
C TRP A 103 1.78 5.85 -12.27
N THR A 104 1.01 6.67 -11.54
CA THR A 104 -0.06 7.49 -12.10
C THR A 104 0.46 8.56 -13.05
N VAL A 105 1.52 9.28 -12.67
CA VAL A 105 2.15 10.33 -13.51
C VAL A 105 2.75 9.72 -14.78
N LEU A 106 3.48 8.61 -14.67
CA LEU A 106 4.08 7.95 -15.84
C LEU A 106 3.01 7.33 -16.75
N GLY A 107 1.97 6.71 -16.16
CA GLY A 107 0.83 6.18 -16.91
C GLY A 107 0.08 7.25 -17.70
N ALA A 108 -0.14 8.43 -17.09
CA ALA A 108 -0.74 9.58 -17.78
C ALA A 108 0.13 10.05 -18.96
N ARG A 109 1.46 10.06 -18.77
CA ARG A 109 2.44 10.41 -19.82
C ARG A 109 2.67 9.29 -20.86
N GLY A 110 2.11 8.09 -20.65
CA GLY A 110 2.35 6.92 -21.52
C GLY A 110 3.78 6.39 -21.45
N LEU A 111 4.50 6.68 -20.36
CA LEU A 111 5.87 6.24 -20.14
C LEU A 111 5.90 4.95 -19.29
N PRO A 112 6.85 4.03 -19.53
CA PRO A 112 6.99 2.84 -18.72
C PRO A 112 7.47 3.17 -17.30
N MET A 113 6.94 2.47 -16.30
CA MET A 113 7.42 2.58 -14.92
C MET A 113 8.74 1.82 -14.77
N ARG A 114 9.83 2.54 -14.49
CA ARG A 114 11.14 1.96 -14.14
C ARG A 114 11.56 2.48 -12.78
N SER A 115 11.74 1.63 -11.78
CA SER A 115 12.15 2.04 -10.42
C SER A 115 13.20 1.07 -9.89
N ALA A 116 14.21 1.57 -9.20
CA ALA A 116 15.18 0.73 -8.50
C ALA A 116 14.50 -0.18 -7.45
N LEU A 117 13.38 0.29 -6.89
CA LEU A 117 12.56 -0.45 -5.94
C LEU A 117 11.79 -1.63 -6.55
N LEU A 118 11.72 -1.73 -7.89
CA LEU A 118 11.03 -2.81 -8.62
C LEU A 118 12.03 -3.80 -9.23
N THR A 119 13.27 -3.81 -8.76
CA THR A 119 14.31 -4.75 -9.20
C THR A 119 14.21 -6.08 -8.43
N PRO A 120 14.69 -7.21 -8.99
CA PRO A 120 14.75 -8.48 -8.25
C PRO A 120 15.52 -8.38 -6.94
N ALA A 121 16.63 -7.63 -6.94
CA ALA A 121 17.41 -7.38 -5.72
C ALA A 121 16.59 -6.65 -4.65
N ALA A 122 15.81 -5.62 -5.03
CA ALA A 122 14.90 -4.94 -4.10
C ALA A 122 13.79 -5.87 -3.59
N ALA A 123 13.27 -6.76 -4.44
CA ALA A 123 12.28 -7.76 -4.03
C ALA A 123 12.86 -8.75 -2.99
N TYR A 124 14.07 -9.27 -3.21
CA TYR A 124 14.76 -10.12 -2.24
C TYR A 124 15.08 -9.37 -0.94
N ALA A 125 15.54 -8.12 -1.03
CA ALA A 125 15.77 -7.28 0.14
C ALA A 125 14.47 -7.06 0.93
N PHE A 126 13.35 -6.80 0.25
CA PHE A 126 12.05 -6.65 0.88
C PHE A 126 11.60 -7.93 1.59
N VAL A 127 11.74 -9.09 0.95
CA VAL A 127 11.46 -10.40 1.59
C VAL A 127 12.35 -10.61 2.81
N GLY A 128 13.64 -10.25 2.74
CA GLY A 128 14.55 -10.28 3.89
C GLY A 128 14.06 -9.40 5.04
N VAL A 129 13.64 -8.17 4.75
CA VAL A 129 13.06 -7.25 5.76
C VAL A 129 11.78 -7.84 6.36
N LEU A 130 10.88 -8.41 5.54
CA LEU A 130 9.68 -9.08 6.04
C LEU A 130 10.00 -10.23 6.99
N ALA A 131 10.99 -11.06 6.64
CA ALA A 131 11.41 -12.19 7.47
C ALA A 131 12.02 -11.72 8.80
N VAL A 132 12.91 -10.73 8.75
CA VAL A 132 13.51 -10.13 9.96
C VAL A 132 12.44 -9.51 10.85
N TYR A 133 11.51 -8.74 10.28
CA TYR A 133 10.40 -8.15 11.02
C TYR A 133 9.48 -9.21 11.62
N TRP A 134 9.17 -10.27 10.87
CA TRP A 134 8.35 -11.37 11.34
C TRP A 134 8.99 -12.07 12.54
N VAL A 135 10.29 -12.38 12.47
CA VAL A 135 11.03 -12.97 13.60
C VAL A 135 11.07 -12.00 14.79
N ALA A 136 11.45 -10.75 14.56
CA ALA A 136 11.52 -9.71 15.60
C ALA A 136 10.19 -9.59 16.35
N ARG A 137 9.06 -9.57 15.65
CA ARG A 137 7.73 -9.39 16.24
C ARG A 137 7.25 -10.56 17.11
N ASN A 138 7.86 -11.73 16.98
CA ASN A 138 7.53 -12.92 17.77
C ASN A 138 8.52 -13.20 18.90
N LEU A 139 9.53 -12.33 19.11
CA LEU A 139 10.51 -12.47 20.18
C LEU A 139 10.01 -11.84 21.49
N PRO A 140 10.32 -12.45 22.66
CA PRO A 140 9.76 -12.03 23.96
C PRO A 140 10.21 -10.63 24.40
N PHE A 141 11.36 -10.15 23.94
CA PHE A 141 11.87 -8.81 24.24
C PHE A 141 11.36 -7.72 23.28
N ALA A 142 10.66 -8.11 22.22
CA ALA A 142 10.18 -7.23 21.15
C ALA A 142 8.65 -7.12 21.14
N GLN A 143 8.03 -7.25 22.32
CA GLN A 143 6.57 -7.15 22.50
C GLN A 143 6.01 -5.80 22.06
N ALA A 144 6.83 -4.74 22.05
CA ALA A 144 6.45 -3.43 21.53
C ALA A 144 6.09 -3.45 20.04
N LEU A 145 6.50 -4.49 19.30
CA LEU A 145 6.06 -4.70 17.93
C LEU A 145 4.75 -5.48 17.86
N ALA A 146 4.35 -6.26 18.87
CA ALA A 146 3.09 -7.00 18.84
C ALA A 146 1.87 -6.04 18.88
N PRO A 147 0.85 -6.27 18.05
CA PRO A 147 -0.33 -5.40 17.94
C PRO A 147 -1.37 -5.63 19.04
#